data_AF-A0A357ASE1-F1
#
_entry.id   AF-A0A357ASE1-F1
#
_cell.length_a   1.000
_cell.length_b   1.000
_cell.length_c   1.000
_cell.angle_alpha   90.00
_cell.angle_beta   90.00
_cell.angle_gamma   90.00
#
_symmetry.space_group_name_H-M   'P 1'
#
loop_
_entity.id
_entity.type
_entity.pdbx_description
1 polymer ?
#
loop_
_entity_poly.entity_id
_entity_poly.type
_entity_poly.pdbx_seq_one_letter_code
_entity_poly.pdbx_strand_id
1 'polypeptide(L)'
;MSDKTKVVSSRIGGQAVLEGVMMRNMSAVGTAVRTPEGKIAVNVEHIGAGREDNKLLKLPIIRGVVSFFDSLYIGTKALTYSASFYDDEEDDKKKKASKTNGEGIAETEKYETSAGDIITVIISVVLALVVFGMLPFYLSNLLSSKIPSKTIILLIEGFIRIGIFIAYILLISQMKDIKRTFMYHGAEHKC
;
A
#
# COMPACT_ATOMS: atom_id res chain seq x y z
N MET A 1 -38.88 -28.77 -4.58
CA MET A 1 -38.57 -27.48 -5.24
C MET A 1 -37.19 -27.06 -4.77
N SER A 2 -36.15 -27.27 -5.59
CA SER A 2 -34.76 -27.03 -5.19
C SER A 2 -34.48 -25.53 -5.18
N ASP A 3 -34.31 -24.95 -4.01
CA ASP A 3 -33.87 -23.57 -3.82
C ASP A 3 -32.42 -23.46 -4.32
N LYS A 4 -32.24 -22.86 -5.50
CA LYS A 4 -30.91 -22.58 -6.06
C LYS A 4 -30.43 -21.31 -5.38
N THR A 5 -29.66 -21.44 -4.31
CA THR A 5 -28.91 -20.34 -3.70
C THR A 5 -28.01 -19.73 -4.78
N LYS A 6 -28.42 -18.59 -5.35
CA LYS A 6 -27.56 -17.82 -6.26
C LYS A 6 -26.31 -17.46 -5.48
N VAL A 7 -25.17 -18.03 -5.86
CA VAL A 7 -23.85 -17.60 -5.36
C VAL A 7 -23.62 -16.19 -5.93
N VAL A 8 -24.01 -15.17 -5.18
CA VAL A 8 -23.68 -13.78 -5.50
C VAL A 8 -22.23 -13.60 -5.11
N SER A 9 -21.36 -13.30 -6.08
CA SER A 9 -19.98 -12.90 -5.79
C SER A 9 -20.03 -11.70 -4.84
N SER A 10 -19.45 -11.85 -3.67
CA SER A 10 -19.45 -10.84 -2.61
C SER A 10 -18.62 -9.59 -2.96
N ARG A 11 -18.00 -9.54 -4.15
CA ARG A 11 -17.13 -8.45 -4.64
C ARG A 11 -16.16 -7.99 -3.56
N ILE A 12 -15.52 -8.97 -2.91
CA ILE A 12 -14.51 -8.75 -1.88
C ILE A 12 -13.15 -8.69 -2.57
N GLY A 13 -12.34 -7.70 -2.19
CA GLY A 13 -10.92 -7.65 -2.50
C GLY A 13 -10.14 -7.32 -1.24
N GLY A 14 -8.85 -7.62 -1.22
CA GLY A 14 -8.02 -7.36 -0.06
C GLY A 14 -6.71 -6.66 -0.40
N GLN A 15 -5.95 -6.42 0.65
CA GLN A 15 -4.56 -6.02 0.59
C GLN A 15 -3.85 -6.51 1.85
N ALA A 16 -2.67 -7.12 1.70
CA ALA A 16 -1.79 -7.37 2.82
C ALA A 16 -1.25 -6.04 3.40
N VAL A 17 -1.27 -5.95 4.72
CA VAL A 17 -0.69 -4.82 5.47
C VAL A 17 0.36 -5.36 6.44
N LEU A 18 1.08 -4.48 7.14
CA LEU A 18 2.08 -4.91 8.11
C LEU A 18 1.39 -5.74 9.19
N GLU A 19 1.80 -6.99 9.34
CA GLU A 19 1.25 -7.90 10.36
C GLU A 19 -0.27 -8.13 10.29
N GLY A 20 -0.85 -8.00 9.10
CA GLY A 20 -2.30 -8.08 8.97
C GLY A 20 -2.83 -8.13 7.54
N VAL A 21 -4.16 -8.07 7.45
CA VAL A 21 -4.90 -8.04 6.18
C VAL A 21 -6.00 -6.98 6.23
N MET A 22 -6.15 -6.26 5.13
CA MET A 22 -7.30 -5.40 4.87
C MET A 22 -8.21 -6.09 3.87
N MET A 23 -9.51 -6.15 4.16
CA MET A 23 -10.55 -6.67 3.29
C MET A 23 -11.58 -5.58 3.03
N ARG A 24 -11.96 -5.41 1.77
CA ARG A 24 -12.93 -4.42 1.33
C ARG A 24 -14.08 -5.10 0.60
N ASN A 25 -15.30 -4.74 0.98
CA ASN A 25 -16.50 -5.00 0.20
C ASN A 25 -17.13 -3.67 -0.27
N MET A 26 -18.33 -3.73 -0.85
CA MET A 26 -18.99 -2.53 -1.39
C MET A 26 -19.32 -1.46 -0.33
N SER A 27 -19.58 -1.87 0.92
CA SER A 27 -20.13 -1.03 1.98
C SER A 27 -19.21 -0.89 3.20
N ALA A 28 -18.13 -1.65 3.28
CA ALA A 28 -17.26 -1.72 4.44
C ALA A 28 -15.82 -2.12 4.08
N VAL A 29 -14.89 -1.62 4.88
CA VAL A 29 -13.48 -2.02 4.91
C VAL A 29 -13.16 -2.50 6.31
N GLY A 30 -12.59 -3.69 6.43
CA GLY A 30 -12.09 -4.24 7.69
C GLY A 30 -10.58 -4.44 7.60
N THR A 31 -9.83 -3.85 8.52
CA THR A 31 -8.39 -4.06 8.65
C THR A 31 -8.12 -4.77 9.96
N ALA A 32 -7.52 -5.96 9.90
CA ALA A 32 -7.13 -6.75 11.06
C ALA A 32 -5.61 -6.85 11.13
N VAL A 33 -5.02 -6.43 12.25
CA VAL A 33 -3.57 -6.35 12.46
C VAL A 33 -3.22 -7.06 13.77
N ARG A 34 -2.21 -7.92 13.75
CA ARG A 34 -1.61 -8.47 14.96
C ARG A 34 -0.76 -7.39 15.61
N THR A 35 -0.96 -7.12 16.89
CA THR A 35 -0.14 -6.17 17.66
C THR A 35 1.16 -6.82 18.14
N PRO A 36 2.17 -6.04 18.59
CA PRO A 36 3.38 -6.60 19.22
C PRO A 36 3.08 -7.50 20.43
N GLU A 37 2.00 -7.23 21.17
CA GLU A 37 1.50 -8.06 22.28
C GLU A 37 0.87 -9.40 21.82
N GLY A 38 0.75 -9.63 20.51
CA GLY A 38 0.14 -10.83 19.93
C GLY A 38 -1.38 -10.83 19.88
N LYS A 39 -2.05 -9.74 20.28
CA LYS A 39 -3.50 -9.56 20.15
C LYS A 39 -3.87 -9.14 18.73
N ILE A 40 -5.14 -9.30 18.34
CA ILE A 40 -5.64 -8.84 17.04
C ILE A 40 -6.43 -7.54 17.26
N ALA A 41 -5.93 -6.44 16.70
CA ALA A 41 -6.65 -5.19 16.59
C ALA A 41 -7.44 -5.17 15.28
N VAL A 42 -8.72 -4.81 15.35
CA VAL A 42 -9.60 -4.75 14.18
C VAL A 42 -10.19 -3.34 14.08
N ASN A 43 -10.07 -2.76 12.90
CA ASN A 43 -10.72 -1.50 12.55
C ASN A 43 -11.69 -1.76 11.39
N VAL A 44 -12.96 -1.42 11.59
CA VAL A 44 -14.02 -1.56 10.58
C VAL A 44 -14.61 -0.20 10.28
N GLU A 45 -14.60 0.18 9.00
CA GLU A 45 -15.13 1.44 8.51
C GLU A 45 -16.21 1.17 7.47
N HIS A 46 -17.34 1.85 7.59
CA HIS A 46 -18.41 1.78 6.61
C HIS A 46 -18.21 2.84 5.52
N ILE A 47 -18.09 2.41 4.26
CA ILE A 47 -18.01 3.29 3.12
C ILE A 47 -19.44 3.71 2.75
N GLY A 48 -19.74 5.00 2.86
CA GLY A 48 -21.01 5.56 2.43
C GLY A 48 -21.21 5.44 0.92
N ALA A 49 -22.45 5.17 0.48
CA ALA A 49 -22.84 5.01 -0.93
C ALA A 49 -22.87 6.34 -1.72
N GLY A 50 -21.99 7.30 -1.44
CA GLY A 50 -22.00 8.65 -2.01
C GLY A 50 -21.62 8.76 -3.49
N ARG A 51 -21.52 7.63 -4.20
CA ARG A 51 -21.06 7.57 -5.61
C ARG A 51 -22.21 7.58 -6.62
N GLU A 52 -23.46 7.49 -6.18
CA GLU A 52 -24.59 7.16 -7.06
C GLU A 52 -25.22 8.36 -7.78
N ASP A 53 -25.06 9.57 -7.25
CA ASP A 53 -25.86 10.73 -7.70
C ASP A 53 -25.26 11.51 -8.89
N ASN A 54 -23.96 11.40 -9.14
CA ASN A 54 -23.29 12.18 -10.19
C ASN A 54 -23.12 11.38 -11.49
N LYS A 55 -23.82 11.78 -12.56
CA LYS A 55 -23.69 11.18 -13.91
C LYS A 55 -22.26 11.20 -14.46
N LEU A 56 -21.46 12.22 -14.10
CA LEU A 56 -20.06 12.34 -14.52
C LEU A 56 -19.14 11.28 -13.91
N LEU A 57 -19.41 10.83 -12.67
CA LEU A 57 -18.63 9.80 -11.98
C LEU A 57 -18.84 8.39 -12.56
N LYS A 58 -19.80 8.23 -13.49
CA LYS A 58 -20.14 6.96 -14.15
C LYS A 58 -19.39 6.78 -15.48
N LEU A 59 -18.78 7.82 -16.04
CA LEU A 59 -17.95 7.73 -17.26
C LEU A 59 -16.72 6.83 -16.99
N PRO A 60 -16.32 5.93 -17.90
CA PRO A 60 -15.35 4.87 -17.63
C PRO A 60 -13.97 5.40 -17.19
N ILE A 61 -13.49 6.47 -17.82
CA ILE A 61 -12.19 7.09 -17.48
C ILE A 61 -12.27 7.76 -16.09
N ILE A 62 -13.26 8.62 -15.88
CA ILE A 62 -13.45 9.35 -14.61
C ILE A 62 -13.70 8.38 -13.46
N ARG A 63 -14.54 7.37 -13.70
CA ARG A 63 -14.80 6.27 -12.76
C ARG A 63 -13.50 5.57 -12.37
N GLY A 64 -12.64 5.26 -13.34
CA GLY A 64 -11.34 4.63 -13.11
C GLY A 64 -10.45 5.48 -12.22
N VAL A 65 -10.25 6.76 -12.56
CA VAL A 65 -9.44 7.71 -11.78
C VAL A 65 -9.95 7.84 -10.35
N VAL A 66 -11.25 8.06 -10.18
CA VAL A 66 -11.87 8.18 -8.84
C VAL A 66 -11.74 6.88 -8.06
N SER A 67 -11.90 5.72 -8.71
CA SER A 67 -11.74 4.42 -8.05
C SER A 67 -10.30 4.15 -7.64
N PHE A 68 -9.34 4.61 -8.43
CA PHE A 68 -7.92 4.52 -8.14
C PHE A 68 -7.58 5.36 -6.91
N PHE A 69 -7.98 6.64 -6.87
CA PHE A 69 -7.76 7.50 -5.70
C PHE A 69 -8.43 6.99 -4.43
N ASP A 70 -9.66 6.50 -4.55
CA ASP A 70 -10.39 5.89 -3.42
C ASP A 70 -9.65 4.64 -2.89
N SER A 71 -9.18 3.77 -3.78
CA SER A 71 -8.40 2.58 -3.39
C SER A 71 -7.04 2.95 -2.82
N LEU A 72 -6.37 3.96 -3.38
CA LEU A 72 -5.09 4.47 -2.89
C LEU A 72 -5.26 5.04 -1.48
N TYR A 73 -6.28 5.87 -1.24
CA TYR A 73 -6.57 6.46 0.07
C TYR A 73 -6.88 5.39 1.13
N ILE A 74 -7.75 4.44 0.80
CA ILE A 74 -8.08 3.33 1.72
C ILE A 74 -6.85 2.45 1.98
N GLY A 75 -6.11 2.11 0.92
CA GLY A 75 -4.91 1.28 1.01
C GLY A 75 -3.80 1.93 1.84
N THR A 76 -3.55 3.23 1.65
CA THR A 76 -2.56 3.96 2.45
C THR A 76 -3.01 4.10 3.90
N LYS A 77 -4.28 4.40 4.15
CA LYS A 77 -4.84 4.45 5.50
C LYS A 77 -4.67 3.13 6.25
N ALA A 78 -4.93 1.99 5.58
CA ALA A 78 -4.74 0.67 6.17
C ALA A 78 -3.26 0.36 6.47
N LEU A 79 -2.34 0.75 5.58
CA LEU A 79 -0.90 0.61 5.81
C LEU A 79 -0.45 1.47 7.00
N THR A 80 -0.85 2.73 7.07
CA THR A 80 -0.53 3.64 8.18
C THR A 80 -1.11 3.14 9.50
N TYR A 81 -2.36 2.66 9.50
CA TYR A 81 -2.97 2.05 10.68
C TYR A 81 -2.14 0.86 11.17
N SER A 82 -1.73 -0.04 10.26
CA SER A 82 -0.91 -1.20 10.63
C SER A 82 0.48 -0.82 11.17
N ALA A 83 1.12 0.18 10.55
CA ALA A 83 2.43 0.67 10.98
C ALA A 83 2.39 1.33 12.36
N SER A 84 1.28 1.99 12.72
CA SER A 84 1.12 2.69 14.00
C SER A 84 1.23 1.79 15.25
N PHE A 85 1.09 0.47 15.09
CA PHE A 85 1.30 -0.51 16.17
C PHE A 85 2.76 -0.93 16.36
N TYR A 86 3.65 -0.56 15.44
CA TYR A 86 5.04 -1.01 15.35
C TYR A 86 6.06 0.14 15.33
N ASP A 87 5.62 1.41 15.27
CA ASP A 87 6.46 2.56 15.60
C ASP A 87 6.68 2.58 17.12
N ASP A 88 7.84 2.10 17.57
CA ASP A 88 8.22 1.91 18.97
C ASP A 88 8.05 3.17 19.85
N GLU A 89 7.51 2.93 21.05
CA GLU A 89 7.82 3.37 22.42
C GLU A 89 8.62 4.68 22.75
N GLU A 90 9.13 5.49 21.82
CA GLU A 90 9.77 6.79 22.15
C GLU A 90 8.79 7.98 22.11
N ASP A 91 7.67 7.86 21.40
CA ASP A 91 6.59 8.88 21.35
C ASP A 91 5.44 8.61 22.35
N ASP A 92 5.68 7.70 23.29
CA ASP A 92 4.69 7.17 24.22
C ASP A 92 4.17 8.20 25.25
N LYS A 93 4.69 9.43 25.23
CA LYS A 93 4.25 10.56 26.08
C LYS A 93 3.20 11.49 25.45
N LYS A 94 2.97 11.44 24.13
CA LYS A 94 1.95 12.31 23.50
C LYS A 94 0.61 11.62 23.24
N LYS A 95 0.59 10.29 23.09
CA LYS A 95 -0.63 9.55 22.72
C LYS A 95 -1.46 9.02 23.91
N LYS A 96 -0.93 9.03 25.14
CA LYS A 96 -1.62 8.51 26.34
C LYS A 96 -2.51 9.52 27.09
N ALA A 97 -2.70 10.74 26.57
CA ALA A 97 -3.56 11.75 27.21
C ALA A 97 -5.04 11.71 26.76
N SER A 98 -5.40 10.94 25.73
CA SER A 98 -6.77 10.95 25.17
C SER A 98 -7.39 9.57 25.02
N LYS A 99 -7.30 8.75 26.09
CA LYS A 99 -8.14 7.55 26.22
C LYS A 99 -8.65 7.43 27.66
N THR A 100 -9.55 8.33 28.02
CA THR A 100 -10.50 8.08 29.10
C THR A 100 -11.91 8.39 28.59
N ASN A 101 -12.73 7.34 28.61
CA ASN A 101 -14.19 7.29 28.47
C ASN A 101 -14.80 7.33 27.05
N GLY A 102 -15.41 6.20 26.70
CA GLY A 102 -16.81 6.16 26.27
C GLY A 102 -17.10 6.43 24.79
N GLU A 103 -17.50 5.37 24.11
CA GLU A 103 -18.59 5.36 23.11
C GLU A 103 -18.61 6.46 22.03
N GLY A 104 -18.27 6.04 20.80
CA GLY A 104 -18.80 6.67 19.59
C GLY A 104 -17.86 7.63 18.88
N ILE A 105 -17.93 7.52 17.55
CA ILE A 105 -17.34 8.41 16.53
C ILE A 105 -15.84 8.20 16.33
N ALA A 106 -15.52 7.42 15.29
CA ALA A 106 -14.21 7.41 14.65
C ALA A 106 -13.96 8.80 14.06
N GLU A 107 -13.45 9.69 14.89
CA GLU A 107 -12.85 10.93 14.43
C GLU A 107 -11.66 10.56 13.54
N THR A 108 -11.69 11.04 12.30
CA THR A 108 -10.57 10.98 11.37
C THR A 108 -9.34 11.57 12.07
N GLU A 109 -8.46 10.71 12.58
CA GLU A 109 -7.16 11.12 13.07
C GLU A 109 -6.41 11.73 11.90
N LYS A 110 -6.35 13.07 11.88
CA LYS A 110 -5.50 13.81 10.95
C LYS A 110 -4.07 13.48 11.36
N TYR A 111 -3.38 12.73 10.52
CA TYR A 111 -1.93 12.65 10.58
C TYR A 111 -1.42 14.09 10.40
N GLU A 112 -0.93 14.71 11.47
CA GLU A 112 -0.25 16.00 11.37
C GLU A 112 1.09 15.72 10.69
N THR A 113 1.12 15.80 9.37
CA THR A 113 2.33 15.64 8.57
C THR A 113 3.34 16.67 9.05
N SER A 114 4.40 16.20 9.71
CA SER A 114 5.50 17.05 10.13
C SER A 114 6.30 17.48 8.91
N ALA A 115 7.03 18.59 9.02
CA ALA A 115 8.00 18.99 8.00
C ALA A 115 9.04 17.88 7.73
N GLY A 116 9.37 17.07 8.77
CA GLY A 116 10.24 15.91 8.64
C GLY A 116 9.69 14.84 7.69
N ASP A 117 8.40 14.51 7.81
CA ASP A 117 7.76 13.48 6.98
C ASP A 117 7.80 13.85 5.49
N ILE A 118 7.51 15.11 5.17
CA ILE A 118 7.56 15.62 3.79
C ILE A 118 8.98 15.48 3.22
N ILE A 119 10.00 15.81 4.02
CA ILE A 119 11.40 15.69 3.60
C ILE A 119 11.74 14.23 3.32
N THR A 120 11.34 13.29 4.18
CA THR A 120 11.62 11.86 3.95
C THR A 120 10.97 11.34 2.67
N VAL A 121 9.72 11.74 2.40
CA VAL A 121 9.01 11.38 1.17
C VAL A 121 9.74 11.94 -0.05
N ILE A 122 10.13 13.21 -0.05
CA ILE A 122 10.88 13.82 -1.16
C ILE A 122 12.20 13.07 -1.39
N ILE A 123 12.96 12.80 -0.32
CA ILE A 123 14.22 12.06 -0.42
C ILE A 123 13.99 10.66 -1.01
N SER A 124 12.95 9.94 -0.57
CA SER A 124 12.64 8.61 -1.09
C SER A 124 12.29 8.62 -2.59
N VAL A 125 11.57 9.65 -3.05
CA VAL A 125 11.21 9.82 -4.46
C VAL A 125 12.45 10.11 -5.29
N VAL A 126 13.31 11.02 -4.81
CA VAL A 126 14.58 11.34 -5.49
C VAL A 126 15.47 10.09 -5.56
N LEU A 127 15.61 9.34 -4.47
CA LEU A 127 16.38 8.10 -4.44
C LEU A 127 15.83 7.07 -5.43
N ALA A 128 14.50 6.92 -5.50
CA ALA A 128 13.87 6.03 -6.46
C ALA A 128 14.18 6.43 -7.92
N LEU A 129 14.11 7.72 -8.26
CA LEU A 129 14.48 8.22 -9.60
C LEU A 129 15.94 7.98 -9.92
N VAL A 130 16.83 8.14 -8.94
CA VAL A 130 18.27 7.85 -9.10
C VAL A 130 18.49 6.36 -9.36
N VAL A 131 17.95 5.48 -8.51
CA VAL A 131 18.19 4.03 -8.58
C VAL A 131 17.52 3.38 -9.79
N PHE A 132 16.29 3.77 -10.14
CA PHE A 132 15.53 3.11 -11.21
C PHE A 132 15.55 3.87 -12.54
N GLY A 133 15.98 5.12 -12.56
CA GLY A 133 16.09 5.95 -13.76
C GLY A 133 17.54 6.22 -14.14
N MET A 134 18.25 7.00 -13.31
CA MET A 134 19.60 7.48 -13.66
C MET A 134 20.66 6.37 -13.64
N LEU A 135 20.61 5.47 -12.67
CA LEU A 135 21.57 4.39 -12.49
C LEU A 135 21.60 3.41 -13.68
N PRO A 136 20.47 2.84 -14.17
CA PRO A 136 20.51 1.96 -15.35
C PRO A 136 21.00 2.68 -16.60
N PHE A 137 20.63 3.95 -16.78
CA PHE A 137 21.13 4.78 -17.88
C PHE A 137 22.64 5.01 -17.80
N TYR A 138 23.17 5.31 -16.62
CA TYR A 138 24.60 5.52 -16.44
C TYR A 138 25.40 4.21 -16.66
N LEU A 139 24.89 3.09 -16.14
CA LEU A 139 25.49 1.76 -16.34
C LEU A 139 25.50 1.36 -17.82
N SER A 140 24.41 1.58 -18.56
CA SER A 140 24.36 1.28 -20.00
C SER A 140 25.31 2.17 -20.80
N ASN A 141 25.44 3.45 -20.42
CA ASN A 141 26.35 4.38 -21.08
C ASN A 141 27.83 4.02 -20.85
N LEU A 142 28.21 3.44 -19.72
CA LEU A 142 29.57 2.95 -19.49
C LEU A 142 29.96 1.83 -20.47
N LEU A 143 28.98 0.99 -20.87
CA LEU A 143 29.16 -0.06 -21.86
C LEU A 143 29.13 0.45 -23.31
N SER A 144 28.58 1.65 -23.55
CA SER A 144 28.51 2.25 -24.88
C SER A 144 29.89 2.52 -25.50
N SER A 145 30.91 2.70 -24.67
CA SER A 145 32.30 2.88 -25.13
C SER A 145 32.83 1.66 -25.91
N LYS A 146 32.27 0.46 -25.69
CA LYS A 146 32.69 -0.79 -26.35
C LYS A 146 31.73 -1.27 -27.44
N ILE A 147 30.53 -0.72 -27.52
CA ILE A 147 29.47 -1.20 -28.42
C ILE A 147 28.96 -0.04 -29.27
N PRO A 148 29.21 -0.02 -30.59
CA PRO A 148 28.79 1.09 -31.44
C PRO A 148 27.28 1.07 -31.77
N SER A 149 26.60 -0.07 -31.61
CA SER A 149 25.19 -0.23 -31.97
C SER A 149 24.26 0.33 -30.88
N LYS A 150 23.51 1.38 -31.24
CA LYS A 150 22.51 2.00 -30.36
C LYS A 150 21.43 1.01 -29.92
N THR A 151 20.91 0.17 -30.82
CA THR A 151 19.87 -0.81 -30.50
C THR A 151 20.32 -1.79 -29.42
N ILE A 152 21.58 -2.22 -29.47
CA ILE A 152 22.15 -3.14 -28.48
C ILE A 152 22.28 -2.45 -27.12
N ILE A 153 22.68 -1.17 -27.09
CA ILE A 153 22.76 -0.39 -25.84
C ILE A 153 21.37 -0.23 -25.20
N LEU A 154 20.33 0.09 -25.98
CA LEU A 154 18.95 0.20 -25.45
C LEU A 154 18.46 -1.13 -24.87
N LEU A 155 18.78 -2.24 -25.54
CA LEU A 155 18.41 -3.58 -25.08
C LEU A 155 19.16 -3.94 -23.78
N ILE A 156 20.45 -3.61 -23.69
CA ILE A 156 21.27 -3.76 -22.48
C ILE A 156 20.70 -2.92 -21.33
N GLU A 157 20.32 -1.66 -21.58
CA GLU A 157 19.69 -0.81 -20.56
C GLU A 157 18.42 -1.45 -20.00
N GLY A 158 17.58 -2.03 -20.87
CA GLY A 158 16.39 -2.78 -20.47
C GLY A 158 16.72 -3.96 -19.54
N PHE A 159 17.74 -4.76 -19.89
CA PHE A 159 18.19 -5.86 -19.04
C PHE A 159 18.77 -5.39 -17.70
N ILE A 160 19.58 -4.33 -17.71
CA ILE A 160 20.11 -3.73 -16.48
C ILE A 160 18.96 -3.25 -15.58
N ARG A 161 17.95 -2.59 -16.16
CA ARG A 161 16.78 -2.11 -15.43
C ARG A 161 16.00 -3.25 -14.77
N ILE A 162 15.75 -4.35 -15.50
CA ILE A 162 15.11 -5.56 -14.96
C ILE A 162 15.99 -6.19 -13.87
N GLY A 163 17.31 -6.28 -14.09
CA GLY A 163 18.26 -6.81 -13.12
C GLY A 163 18.27 -6.03 -11.81
N ILE A 164 18.33 -4.69 -11.88
CA ILE A 164 18.24 -3.80 -10.72
C ILE A 164 16.89 -3.97 -10.01
N PHE A 165 15.79 -4.04 -10.76
CA PHE A 165 14.46 -4.24 -10.18
C PHE A 165 14.35 -5.56 -9.41
N ILE A 166 14.81 -6.67 -9.99
CA ILE A 166 14.82 -7.98 -9.33
C ILE A 166 15.74 -7.95 -8.10
N ALA A 167 16.95 -7.41 -8.24
CA ALA A 167 17.89 -7.29 -7.13
C ALA A 167 17.30 -6.48 -5.96
N TYR A 168 16.63 -5.37 -6.26
CA TYR A 168 15.93 -4.56 -5.26
C TYR A 168 14.85 -5.37 -4.52
N ILE A 169 13.97 -6.06 -5.25
CA ILE A 169 12.92 -6.90 -4.64
C ILE A 169 13.54 -7.98 -3.76
N LEU A 170 14.60 -8.65 -4.23
CA LEU A 170 15.29 -9.67 -3.44
C LEU A 170 15.88 -9.09 -2.15
N LEU A 171 16.51 -7.91 -2.20
CA LEU A 171 17.09 -7.27 -1.03
C LEU A 171 16.01 -6.90 0.00
N ILE A 172 14.94 -6.20 -0.41
CA ILE A 172 13.88 -5.80 0.53
C ILE A 172 13.08 -7.02 1.04
N SER A 173 12.94 -8.07 0.23
CA SER A 173 12.26 -9.30 0.65
C SER A 173 12.97 -10.03 1.77
N GLN A 174 14.24 -9.70 2.06
CA GLN A 174 14.97 -10.28 3.18
C GLN A 174 14.59 -9.64 4.53
N MET A 175 14.00 -8.43 4.52
CA MET A 175 13.54 -7.73 5.71
C MET A 175 12.39 -8.48 6.37
N LYS A 176 12.41 -8.60 7.70
CA LYS A 176 11.43 -9.38 8.47
C LYS A 176 10.00 -8.90 8.21
N ASP A 177 9.80 -7.59 8.16
CA ASP A 177 8.49 -6.96 8.01
C ASP A 177 7.88 -7.27 6.64
N ILE A 178 8.67 -7.15 5.58
CA ILE A 178 8.25 -7.46 4.20
C ILE A 178 7.93 -8.96 4.04
N LYS A 179 8.74 -9.85 4.63
CA LYS A 179 8.44 -11.30 4.64
C LYS A 179 7.09 -11.57 5.28
N ARG A 180 6.79 -10.91 6.41
CA ARG A 180 5.50 -11.07 7.08
C ARG A 180 4.36 -10.57 6.20
N THR A 181 4.46 -9.39 5.61
CA THR A 181 3.45 -8.88 4.68
C THR A 181 3.19 -9.85 3.53
N PHE A 182 4.23 -10.48 2.96
CA PHE A 182 4.06 -11.52 1.94
C PHE A 182 3.35 -12.78 2.45
N MET A 183 3.57 -13.18 3.71
CA MET A 183 2.82 -14.28 4.32
C MET A 183 1.33 -13.93 4.46
N TYR A 184 1.00 -12.70 4.88
CA TYR A 184 -0.40 -12.24 4.96
C TYR A 184 -1.05 -12.09 3.59
N HIS A 185 -0.29 -11.75 2.54
CA HIS A 185 -0.81 -11.78 1.17
C HIS A 185 -1.26 -13.18 0.75
N GLY A 186 -0.51 -14.22 1.13
CA GLY A 186 -0.93 -15.60 0.91
C GLY A 186 -2.19 -15.99 1.72
N ALA A 187 -2.41 -15.36 2.88
CA ALA A 187 -3.61 -15.56 3.68
C ALA A 187 -4.84 -14.86 3.10
N GLU A 188 -4.67 -13.67 2.51
CA GLU A 188 -5.73 -12.90 1.85
C GLU A 188 -6.41 -13.68 0.71
N HIS A 189 -5.64 -14.39 -0.10
CA HIS A 189 -6.18 -15.13 -1.26
C HIS A 189 -6.85 -16.48 -0.90
N LYS A 190 -6.83 -16.88 0.37
CA LYS A 190 -7.41 -18.16 0.83
C LYS A 190 -8.81 -18.00 1.47
N CYS A 191 -9.44 -16.83 1.34
CA CYS A 191 -10.75 -16.51 1.90
C CYS A 191 -11.92 -16.82 0.97
#